data_AF-A0A7C1ZM55-F1
#
_entry.id   AF-A0A7C1ZM55-F1
#
_cell.length_a   1.000
_cell.length_b   1.000
_cell.length_c   1.000
_cell.angle_alpha   90.00
_cell.angle_beta   90.00
_cell.angle_gamma   90.00
#
_symmetry.space_group_name_H-M   'P 1'
#
loop_
_entity.id
_entity.type
_entity.pdbx_description
1 polymer ?
#
loop_
_entity_poly.entity_id
_entity_poly.type
_entity_poly.pdbx_seq_one_letter_code
_entity_poly.pdbx_strand_id
1 'polypeptide(L)'
;MPDILSGEEYSGGRFITYPSIAGKNKAWCAVYVQVRHEKEVYSRFQKKSIDCFLPLLEKWSKRKDRRKKIWTPLFPGYIFVNTVLDNYTNVEILRTQGVVWIL
;
A
#
# COMPACT_ATOMS: atom_id res chain seq x y z
N MET A 1 28.06 8.99 -8.25
CA MET A 1 27.59 8.23 -7.08
C MET A 1 28.38 8.71 -5.87
N PRO A 2 27.72 9.30 -4.86
CA PRO A 2 28.29 9.47 -3.53
C PRO A 2 27.66 8.50 -2.52
N ASP A 3 28.45 8.20 -1.49
CA ASP A 3 28.24 7.20 -0.44
C ASP A 3 27.31 7.74 0.67
N ILE A 4 26.45 6.89 1.24
CA ILE A 4 25.31 7.29 2.10
C ILE A 4 25.75 7.53 3.58
N LEU A 5 27.05 7.59 3.87
CA LEU A 5 27.57 7.61 5.25
C LEU A 5 27.97 8.99 5.81
N SER A 6 27.77 10.09 5.08
CA SER A 6 28.01 11.44 5.59
C SER A 6 26.72 12.24 5.61
N GLY A 7 26.18 12.45 6.82
CA GLY A 7 24.97 13.22 7.07
C GLY A 7 25.16 14.72 6.83
N GLU A 8 25.17 15.13 5.56
CA GLU A 8 25.00 16.53 5.16
C GLU A 8 23.66 16.71 4.44
N GLU A 9 22.83 17.58 5.01
CA GLU A 9 21.53 17.98 4.49
C GLU A 9 21.69 18.89 3.25
N TYR A 10 21.12 18.49 2.10
CA TYR A 10 21.02 19.33 0.90
C TYR A 10 19.59 19.74 0.56
N SER A 11 19.04 20.60 1.41
CA SER A 11 18.02 21.62 1.15
C SER A 11 17.68 21.91 -0.33
N GLY A 12 16.50 21.48 -0.82
CA GLY A 12 15.98 21.93 -2.11
C GLY A 12 15.20 20.89 -2.91
N GLY A 13 14.11 20.38 -2.34
CA GLY A 13 13.27 19.36 -2.97
C GLY A 13 12.67 18.48 -1.88
N ARG A 14 11.40 18.11 -2.01
CA ARG A 14 10.72 17.27 -1.02
C ARG A 14 11.46 15.92 -0.96
N PHE A 15 12.36 15.78 0.01
CA PHE A 15 13.04 14.52 0.26
C PHE A 15 11.98 13.47 0.54
N ILE A 16 11.85 12.51 -0.37
CA ILE A 16 11.38 11.18 -0.01
C ILE A 16 12.48 10.59 0.86
N THR A 17 12.51 10.96 2.14
CA THR A 17 13.19 10.15 3.13
C THR A 17 12.43 8.83 3.13
N TYR A 18 13.04 7.78 2.59
CA TYR A 18 12.63 6.43 2.95
C TYR A 18 12.78 6.39 4.47
N PRO A 19 11.71 6.07 5.22
CA PRO A 19 11.91 5.84 6.64
C PRO A 19 12.99 4.77 6.71
N SER A 20 14.03 4.99 7.52
CA SER A 20 15.10 4.03 7.77
C SER A 20 14.54 2.84 8.57
N ILE A 21 13.48 2.22 8.06
CA ILE A 21 12.94 0.92 8.43
C ILE A 21 13.53 -0.08 7.43
N ALA A 22 14.79 0.10 7.00
CA ALA A 22 15.61 -0.95 6.40
C ALA A 22 15.89 -2.02 7.46
N GLY A 23 14.83 -2.55 8.05
CA GLY A 23 14.84 -3.64 8.99
C GLY A 23 14.94 -4.91 8.18
N LYS A 24 15.84 -5.81 8.59
CA LYS A 24 15.89 -7.19 8.09
C LYS A 24 14.57 -7.96 8.29
N ASN A 25 13.63 -7.40 9.06
CA ASN A 25 12.39 -8.04 9.46
C ASN A 25 11.20 -7.46 8.71
N LYS A 26 10.17 -8.29 8.51
CA LYS A 26 8.90 -7.85 7.94
C LYS A 26 8.20 -6.86 8.88
N ALA A 27 7.55 -5.86 8.29
CA ALA A 27 6.69 -4.91 8.97
C ALA A 27 5.40 -4.71 8.17
N TRP A 28 4.33 -4.36 8.88
CA TRP A 28 3.08 -3.93 8.25
C TRP A 28 3.20 -2.46 7.83
N CYS A 29 3.03 -2.21 6.54
CA CYS A 29 2.90 -0.86 5.98
C CYS A 29 1.52 -0.68 5.32
N ALA A 30 1.09 0.58 5.20
CA ALA A 30 -0.14 0.92 4.52
C ALA A 30 0.19 1.35 3.08
N VAL A 31 -0.44 0.72 2.11
CA VAL A 31 -0.34 1.07 0.70
C VAL A 31 -1.59 1.86 0.32
N TYR A 32 -1.39 3.09 -0.14
CA TYR A 32 -2.44 3.92 -0.70
C TYR A 32 -2.72 3.48 -2.15
N VAL A 33 -4.00 3.21 -2.41
CA VAL A 33 -4.52 2.62 -3.64
C VAL A 33 -5.60 3.52 -4.20
N GLN A 34 -5.72 3.55 -5.52
CA GLN A 34 -6.81 4.24 -6.19
C GLN A 34 -8.18 3.73 -5.69
N VAL A 35 -9.08 4.66 -5.37
CA VAL A 35 -10.41 4.34 -4.84
C VAL A 35 -11.17 3.42 -5.80
N ARG A 36 -11.85 2.40 -5.27
CA ARG A 36 -12.55 1.32 -6.01
C ARG A 36 -11.66 0.26 -6.66
N HIS A 37 -10.34 0.44 -6.65
CA HIS A 37 -9.40 -0.56 -7.15
C HIS A 37 -8.87 -1.49 -6.05
N GLU A 38 -9.32 -1.33 -4.80
CA GLU A 38 -8.75 -2.04 -3.64
C GLU A 38 -8.82 -3.56 -3.83
N LYS A 39 -9.96 -4.10 -4.27
CA LYS A 39 -10.12 -5.55 -4.51
C LYS A 39 -9.24 -6.07 -5.66
N GLU A 40 -9.04 -5.24 -6.68
CA GLU A 40 -8.25 -5.60 -7.85
C GLU A 40 -6.75 -5.59 -7.52
N VAL A 41 -6.29 -4.55 -6.81
CA VAL A 41 -4.90 -4.47 -6.31
C VAL A 41 -4.60 -5.57 -5.31
N TYR A 42 -5.54 -5.87 -4.40
CA TYR A 42 -5.41 -7.00 -3.48
C TYR A 42 -5.23 -8.32 -4.24
N SER A 43 -6.02 -8.58 -5.28
CA SER A 43 -5.85 -9.77 -6.13
C SER A 43 -4.50 -9.78 -6.86
N ARG A 44 -4.00 -8.62 -7.34
CA ARG A 44 -2.67 -8.52 -7.96
C ARG A 44 -1.55 -8.81 -6.96
N PHE A 45 -1.65 -8.31 -5.73
CA PHE A 45 -0.69 -8.62 -4.66
C PHE A 45 -0.69 -10.11 -4.31
N GLN A 46 -1.87 -10.72 -4.18
CA GLN A 46 -1.98 -12.17 -3.97
C GLN A 46 -1.32 -12.98 -5.10
N LYS A 47 -1.53 -12.58 -6.37
CA LYS A 47 -0.88 -13.23 -7.53
C LYS A 47 0.64 -13.07 -7.53
N LYS A 48 1.15 -11.96 -6.99
CA LYS A 48 2.59 -11.72 -6.77
C LYS A 48 3.13 -12.41 -5.50
N SER A 49 2.30 -13.14 -4.77
CA SER A 49 2.67 -13.74 -3.47
C SER A 49 3.13 -12.71 -2.42
N ILE A 50 2.61 -11.48 -2.51
CA ILE A 50 2.85 -10.44 -1.50
C ILE A 50 1.86 -10.64 -0.36
N ASP A 51 2.37 -10.74 0.86
CA ASP A 51 1.56 -10.86 2.07
C ASP A 51 0.81 -9.55 2.32
N CYS A 52 -0.52 -9.59 2.19
CA CYS A 52 -1.35 -8.41 2.22
C CYS A 52 -2.71 -8.67 2.86
N PHE A 53 -3.32 -7.60 3.36
CA PHE A 53 -4.59 -7.62 4.05
C PHE A 53 -5.48 -6.46 3.57
N LEU A 54 -6.67 -6.81 3.08
CA LEU A 54 -7.72 -5.85 2.73
C LEU A 54 -8.90 -6.04 3.70
N PRO A 55 -9.02 -5.21 4.74
CA PRO A 55 -10.15 -5.30 5.66
C PRO A 55 -11.44 -4.86 4.95
N LEU A 56 -12.40 -5.79 4.87
CA LEU A 56 -13.72 -5.56 4.29
C LEU A 56 -14.80 -5.66 5.37
N LEU A 57 -15.75 -4.73 5.32
CA LEU A 57 -16.95 -4.73 6.15
C LEU A 57 -18.18 -5.02 5.30
N GLU A 58 -19.03 -5.92 5.76
CA GLU A 58 -20.35 -6.15 5.18
C GLU A 58 -21.33 -5.07 5.67
N LYS A 59 -22.01 -4.39 4.74
CA LYS A 59 -23.07 -3.44 5.09
C LYS A 59 -24.26 -3.55 4.15
N TRP A 60 -25.43 -3.17 4.66
CA TRP A 60 -26.63 -3.06 3.83
C TRP A 60 -26.56 -1.81 2.96
N SER A 61 -26.64 -1.99 1.65
CA SER A 61 -26.87 -0.91 0.69
C SER A 61 -28.34 -0.88 0.32
N LYS A 62 -29.00 0.27 0.54
CA LYS A 62 -30.34 0.55 0.05
C LYS A 62 -30.23 1.39 -1.22
N ARG A 63 -30.57 0.79 -2.36
CA ARG A 63 -30.86 1.52 -3.60
C ARG A 63 -32.37 1.64 -3.75
N LYS A 64 -32.82 2.53 -4.64
CA LYS A 64 -34.25 2.88 -4.84
C LYS A 64 -35.17 1.65 -4.87
N ASP A 65 -34.75 0.58 -5.53
CA ASP A 65 -35.59 -0.61 -5.73
C ASP A 65 -35.14 -1.85 -4.94
N ARG A 66 -33.97 -1.83 -4.29
CA ARG A 66 -33.39 -3.05 -3.68
C ARG A 66 -32.55 -2.78 -2.42
N ARG A 67 -32.61 -3.71 -1.47
CA ARG A 67 -31.65 -3.86 -0.37
C ARG A 67 -30.70 -5.01 -0.71
N LYS A 68 -29.39 -4.74 -0.72
CA LYS A 68 -28.37 -5.77 -0.95
C LYS A 68 -27.24 -5.60 0.05
N LYS A 69 -26.75 -6.71 0.61
CA LYS A 69 -25.51 -6.70 1.37
C LYS A 69 -24.32 -6.51 0.42
N ILE A 70 -23.46 -5.54 0.74
CA ILE A 70 -22.26 -5.23 -0.03
C ILE A 70 -21.03 -5.27 0.87
N TRP A 71 -19.92 -5.70 0.31
CA TRP A 71 -18.60 -5.64 0.94
C TRP A 71 -17.90 -4.37 0.53
N THR A 72 -17.65 -3.49 1.49
CA THR A 72 -16.88 -2.26 1.30
C THR A 72 -15.61 -2.28 2.14
N PRO A 73 -14.50 -1.66 1.67
CA PRO A 73 -13.31 -1.50 2.49
C PRO A 73 -13.62 -0.79 3.81
N LEU A 74 -13.08 -1.31 4.91
CA LEU A 74 -13.14 -0.64 6.20
C LEU A 74 -12.32 0.65 6.18
N PHE A 75 -11.18 0.62 5.48
CA PHE A 75 -10.33 1.77 5.19
C PHE A 75 -10.27 1.98 3.67
N PRO A 76 -11.16 2.82 3.10
CA PRO A 76 -11.19 3.08 1.66
C PRO A 76 -9.85 3.62 1.14
N GLY A 77 -9.43 3.13 -0.02
CA GLY A 77 -8.15 3.53 -0.62
C GLY A 77 -6.90 2.95 0.06
N TYR A 78 -7.02 2.00 1.00
CA TYR A 78 -5.87 1.40 1.65
C TYR A 78 -5.86 -0.13 1.57
N ILE A 79 -4.66 -0.67 1.41
CA ILE A 79 -4.33 -2.10 1.59
C ILE A 79 -3.13 -2.17 2.51
N PHE A 80 -3.14 -3.09 3.47
CA PHE A 80 -2.00 -3.32 4.34
C PHE A 80 -1.11 -4.40 3.75
N VAL A 81 0.20 -4.19 3.75
CA VAL A 81 1.19 -5.15 3.23
C VAL A 81 2.19 -5.46 4.33
N ASN A 82 2.53 -6.74 4.49
CA ASN A 82 3.50 -7.20 5.47
C ASN A 82 4.78 -7.66 4.76
N THR A 83 5.77 -6.78 4.71
CA THR A 83 6.97 -7.03 3.91
C THR A 83 8.23 -6.47 4.56
N VAL A 84 9.38 -6.94 4.09
CA VAL A 84 10.65 -6.26 4.32
C VAL A 84 10.61 -4.95 3.53
N LEU A 85 10.93 -3.83 4.18
CA LEU A 85 10.94 -2.51 3.57
C LEU A 85 12.29 -2.24 2.91
N ASP A 86 12.55 -2.97 1.82
CA ASP A 86 13.71 -2.80 0.98
C ASP A 86 13.34 -2.17 -0.38
N ASN A 87 14.35 -1.66 -1.09
CA ASN A 87 14.12 -0.96 -2.36
C ASN A 87 13.50 -1.85 -3.43
N TYR A 88 13.83 -3.14 -3.47
CA TYR A 88 13.28 -4.05 -4.47
C TYR A 88 11.78 -4.26 -4.25
N THR A 89 11.38 -4.59 -3.02
CA THR A 89 9.96 -4.81 -2.71
C THR A 89 9.14 -3.52 -2.86
N ASN A 90 9.68 -2.37 -2.46
CA ASN A 90 9.01 -1.08 -2.64
C ASN A 90 8.73 -0.79 -4.13
N VAL A 91 9.71 -1.03 -5.01
CA VAL A 91 9.55 -0.87 -6.46
C VAL A 91 8.52 -1.88 -7.00
N GLU A 92 8.53 -3.12 -6.51
CA GLU A 92 7.57 -4.14 -6.95
C GLU A 92 6.11 -3.77 -6.58
N ILE A 93 5.91 -3.24 -5.37
CA ILE A 93 4.62 -2.75 -4.89
C ILE A 93 4.16 -1.56 -5.75
N LEU A 94 5.01 -0.53 -5.90
CA LEU A 94 4.70 0.69 -6.67
C LEU A 94 4.43 0.42 -8.16
N ARG A 95 5.05 -0.61 -8.74
CA ARG A 95 4.78 -1.03 -10.14
C ARG A 95 3.41 -1.66 -10.33
N THR A 96 2.69 -1.99 -9.26
CA THR A 96 1.38 -2.64 -9.36
C THR A 96 0.32 -1.63 -9.78
N GLN A 97 -0.40 -1.92 -10.87
CA GLN A 97 -1.46 -1.04 -11.37
C GLN A 97 -2.50 -0.73 -10.28
N GLY A 98 -2.73 0.56 -10.03
CA GLY A 98 -3.67 1.07 -9.04
C GLY A 98 -3.03 1.46 -7.70
N VAL A 99 -1.74 1.14 -7.48
CA VAL A 99 -0.98 1.64 -6.33
C VAL A 99 -0.56 3.09 -6.59
N VAL A 100 -0.66 3.93 -5.55
CA VAL A 100 -0.34 5.36 -5.63
C VAL A 100 0.85 5.70 -4.72
N TRP A 101 0.86 5.20 -3.49
CA TRP A 101 1.89 5.53 -2.50
C TRP A 101 2.05 4.45 -1.43
N ILE A 102 3.20 4.43 -0.75
CA ILE A 102 3.46 3.59 0.44
C ILE A 102 3.66 4.52 1.64
N LEU A 103 2.87 4.34 2.69
CA LEU A 103 2.97 5.06 3.96
C LEU A 103 3.89 4.35 4.95
#